data_AF-A0A9X8ZZX2-F1
#
_entry.id   AF-A0A9X8ZZX2-F1
#
_cell.length_a   1.000
_cell.length_b   1.000
_cell.length_c   1.000
_cell.angle_alpha   90.00
_cell.angle_beta   90.00
_cell.angle_gamma   90.00
#
_symmetry.space_group_name_H-M   'P 1'
#
loop_
_entity.id
_entity.type
_entity.pdbx_description
1 polymer ?
#
loop_
_entity_poly.entity_id
_entity_poly.type
_entity_poly.pdbx_seq_one_letter_code
_entity_poly.pdbx_strand_id
1 'polypeptide(L)'
;MIISSVACVLLSILGFWGLKKGEDASSTMYEDSLLPIQWIGTIESNFYHINMNVNEIMVSKDEKRIKELMTESNTLHTETDQLLKQFEVRVSASKEK
;
A
#
# COMPACT_ATOMS: atom_id res chain seq x y z
N MET A 1 -12.31 -28.86 -41.11
CA MET A 1 -11.06 -28.75 -40.31
C MET A 1 -10.39 -27.39 -40.44
N ILE A 2 -10.08 -26.89 -41.64
CA ILE A 2 -9.32 -25.64 -41.87
C ILE A 2 -9.96 -24.41 -41.19
N ILE A 3 -11.29 -24.25 -41.29
CA ILE A 3 -12.00 -23.10 -40.68
C ILE A 3 -11.90 -23.13 -39.15
N SER A 4 -12.04 -24.31 -38.55
CA SER A 4 -11.94 -24.49 -37.09
C SER A 4 -10.53 -24.23 -36.58
N SER A 5 -9.49 -24.63 -37.32
CA SER A 5 -8.10 -24.35 -36.94
C SER A 5 -7.77 -22.87 -37.07
N VAL A 6 -8.26 -22.19 -38.11
CA VAL A 6 -8.07 -20.73 -38.28
C VAL A 6 -8.80 -19.96 -37.16
N ALA A 7 -10.04 -20.35 -36.84
CA ALA A 7 -10.78 -19.77 -35.72
C ALA A 7 -10.05 -19.98 -34.38
N CYS A 8 -9.48 -21.17 -34.14
CA CYS A 8 -8.73 -21.48 -32.93
C CYS A 8 -7.47 -20.60 -32.79
N VAL A 9 -6.74 -20.37 -33.88
CA VAL A 9 -5.57 -19.47 -33.89
C VAL A 9 -5.98 -18.03 -33.57
N LEU A 10 -7.06 -17.53 -34.18
CA LEU A 10 -7.56 -16.17 -33.91
C LEU A 10 -8.00 -16.01 -32.45
N LEU A 11 -8.75 -16.98 -31.91
CA LEU A 11 -9.17 -16.97 -30.51
C LEU A 11 -7.98 -17.03 -29.55
N SER A 12 -6.92 -17.76 -29.90
CA SER A 12 -5.71 -17.83 -29.08
C SER A 12 -4.98 -16.49 -29.04
N ILE A 13 -4.88 -15.79 -30.18
CA ILE A 13 -4.27 -14.45 -30.24
C ILE A 13 -5.11 -13.44 -29.43
N LEU A 14 -6.43 -13.43 -29.63
CA LEU A 14 -7.33 -12.56 -28.88
C LEU A 14 -7.31 -12.87 -27.38
N GLY A 15 -7.28 -14.15 -27.01
CA GLY A 15 -7.16 -14.60 -25.63
C GLY A 15 -5.85 -14.16 -24.99
N PHE A 16 -4.74 -14.27 -25.71
CA PHE A 16 -3.44 -13.80 -25.24
C PHE A 16 -3.42 -12.28 -25.01
N TRP A 17 -3.97 -11.48 -25.94
CA TRP A 17 -4.08 -10.03 -25.75
C TRP A 17 -5.00 -9.66 -24.59
N GLY A 18 -6.11 -10.37 -24.42
CA GLY A 18 -7.02 -10.20 -23.29
C GLY A 18 -6.35 -10.49 -21.95
N LEU A 19 -5.60 -11.58 -21.85
CA LEU A 19 -4.84 -11.93 -20.64
C LEU A 19 -3.78 -10.89 -20.31
N LYS A 20 -3.00 -10.45 -21.30
CA LYS A 20 -1.98 -9.41 -21.11
C LYS A 20 -2.60 -8.10 -20.60
N LYS A 21 -3.72 -7.69 -21.19
CA LYS A 21 -4.45 -6.49 -20.74
C LYS A 21 -5.03 -6.66 -19.34
N GLY A 22 -5.48 -7.86 -18.99
CA GLY A 22 -5.96 -8.18 -17.65
C GLY A 22 -4.86 -8.13 -16.60
N GLU A 23 -3.68 -8.65 -16.92
CA GLU A 23 -2.48 -8.56 -16.08
C GLU A 23 -2.10 -7.10 -15.80
N ASP A 24 -2.01 -6.29 -16.86
CA ASP A 24 -1.69 -4.86 -16.74
C ASP A 24 -2.73 -4.11 -15.89
N ALA A 25 -4.03 -4.38 -16.10
CA ALA A 25 -5.10 -3.77 -15.33
C ALA A 25 -5.08 -4.19 -13.85
N SER A 26 -4.80 -5.47 -13.56
CA SER A 26 -4.69 -5.97 -12.20
C SER A 26 -3.50 -5.37 -11.46
N SER A 27 -2.35 -5.27 -12.13
CA SER A 27 -1.15 -4.64 -11.55
C SER A 27 -1.39 -3.16 -11.26
N THR A 28 -1.99 -2.44 -12.22
CA THR A 28 -2.35 -1.03 -12.05
C THR A 28 -3.34 -0.84 -10.89
N MET A 29 -4.38 -1.66 -10.80
CA MET A 29 -5.35 -1.58 -9.69
C MET A 29 -4.68 -1.78 -8.33
N TYR A 30 -3.77 -2.74 -8.22
CA TYR A 30 -3.04 -2.99 -6.99
C TYR A 30 -2.12 -1.81 -6.65
N GLU A 31 -1.25 -1.41 -7.58
CA GLU A 31 -0.18 -0.45 -7.33
C GLU A 31 -0.67 1.01 -7.27
N ASP A 32 -1.66 1.40 -8.09
CA ASP A 32 -2.16 2.78 -8.17
C ASP A 32 -3.33 3.06 -7.21
N SER A 33 -4.12 2.04 -6.86
CA SER A 33 -5.32 2.22 -6.04
C SER A 33 -5.18 1.58 -4.67
N LEU A 34 -4.92 0.27 -4.59
CA LEU A 34 -4.97 -0.45 -3.32
C LEU A 34 -3.80 -0.10 -2.40
N LEU A 35 -2.58 -0.09 -2.94
CA LEU A 35 -1.36 0.11 -2.16
C LEU A 35 -1.33 1.51 -1.47
N PRO A 36 -1.69 2.62 -2.14
CA PRO A 36 -1.82 3.92 -1.47
C PRO A 36 -2.88 3.95 -0.35
N ILE A 37 -4.01 3.25 -0.54
CA ILE A 37 -5.05 3.15 0.49
C ILE A 37 -4.52 2.39 1.72
N GLN A 38 -3.77 1.30 1.49
CA GLN A 38 -3.15 0.54 2.58
C GLN A 38 -2.16 1.40 3.36
N TRP A 39 -1.30 2.17 2.68
CA TRP A 39 -0.35 3.06 3.34
C TRP A 39 -1.06 4.10 4.21
N ILE A 40 -2.12 4.75 3.72
CA ILE A 40 -2.93 5.68 4.52
C ILE A 40 -3.52 4.98 5.75
N GLY A 41 -4.07 3.77 5.57
CA GLY A 41 -4.63 3.01 6.69
C GLY A 41 -3.59 2.68 7.76
N THR A 42 -2.37 2.32 7.36
CA THR A 42 -1.27 2.09 8.30
C THR A 42 -0.83 3.39 8.99
N ILE A 43 -0.74 4.51 8.28
CA ILE A 43 -0.43 5.83 8.86
C ILE A 43 -1.46 6.21 9.93
N GLU A 44 -2.75 6.03 9.64
CA GLU A 44 -3.83 6.30 10.58
C GLU A 44 -3.73 5.41 11.82
N SER A 45 -3.49 4.11 11.62
CA SER A 45 -3.27 3.16 12.73
C SER A 45 -2.10 3.59 13.60
N ASN A 46 -0.95 3.89 13.00
CA ASN A 46 0.25 4.33 13.72
C ASN A 46 -0.02 5.60 14.53
N PHE A 47 -0.78 6.55 13.99
CA PHE A 47 -1.20 7.75 14.71
C PHE A 47 -2.03 7.42 15.97
N TYR A 48 -3.00 6.50 15.87
CA TYR A 48 -3.76 6.06 17.04
C TYR A 48 -2.89 5.36 18.08
N HIS A 49 -1.95 4.52 17.66
CA HIS A 49 -1.02 3.84 18.56
C HIS A 49 -0.12 4.83 19.30
N ILE A 50 0.45 5.81 18.59
CA ILE A 50 1.24 6.87 19.22
C ILE A 50 0.39 7.65 20.23
N ASN A 51 -0.86 7.99 19.89
CA ASN A 51 -1.76 8.69 20.81
C ASN A 51 -2.07 7.87 22.07
N MET A 52 -2.26 6.55 21.93
CA MET A 52 -2.41 5.64 23.07
C MET A 52 -1.14 5.62 23.95
N ASN A 53 0.04 5.55 23.33
CA ASN A 53 1.32 5.57 24.05
C ASN A 53 1.52 6.88 24.80
N VAL A 54 1.17 8.03 24.20
CA VAL A 54 1.21 9.34 24.86
C VAL A 54 0.28 9.37 26.08
N ASN A 55 -0.95 8.87 25.94
CA ASN A 55 -1.89 8.80 27.06
C ASN A 55 -1.36 7.96 28.22
N GLU A 56 -0.69 6.84 27.94
CA GLU A 56 -0.07 6.01 28.98
C GLU A 56 1.13 6.71 29.63
N ILE A 57 1.99 7.37 28.84
CA ILE A 57 3.14 8.14 29.35
C ILE A 57 2.67 9.22 30.34
N MET A 58 1.57 9.90 30.06
CA MET A 58 1.04 10.98 30.91
C MET A 58 0.65 10.52 32.32
N VAL A 59 0.28 9.25 32.48
CA VAL A 59 -0.22 8.71 33.76
C VAL A 59 0.75 7.74 34.43
N SER A 60 1.72 7.22 33.68
CA SER A 60 2.71 6.29 34.18
C SER A 60 3.72 6.97 35.11
N LYS A 61 4.19 6.22 36.11
CA LYS A 61 5.33 6.59 36.97
C LYS A 61 6.54 5.68 36.76
N ASP A 62 6.40 4.66 35.92
CA ASP A 62 7.46 3.70 35.62
C ASP A 62 8.34 4.25 34.48
N GLU A 63 9.54 4.70 34.84
CA GLU A 63 10.51 5.26 33.89
C GLU A 63 10.92 4.27 32.78
N LYS A 64 10.99 2.96 33.10
CA LYS A 64 11.33 1.94 32.10
C LYS A 64 10.21 1.85 31.08
N ARG A 65 8.96 1.78 31.54
CA ARG A 65 7.78 1.75 30.67
C ARG A 65 7.67 3.00 29.81
N ILE A 66 7.90 4.18 30.38
CA ILE A 66 7.91 5.45 29.65
C ILE A 66 8.95 5.43 28.51
N LYS A 67 10.15 4.91 28.78
CA LYS A 67 11.21 4.80 27.76
C LYS A 67 10.87 3.80 26.65
N GLU A 68 10.23 2.68 26.99
CA GLU A 68 9.74 1.70 26.01
C GLU A 68 8.71 2.34 25.07
N LEU A 69 7.70 3.01 25.63
CA LEU A 69 6.63 3.70 24.88
C LEU A 69 7.17 4.81 23.97
N MET A 70 8.18 5.57 24.42
CA MET A 70 8.86 6.56 23.58
C MET A 70 9.62 5.91 22.41
N THR A 71 10.27 4.77 22.66
CA THR A 71 11.01 4.04 21.62
C THR A 71 10.06 3.47 20.57
N GLU A 72 8.94 2.90 21.00
CA GLU A 72 7.88 2.40 20.13
C GLU A 72 7.30 3.55 19.28
N SER A 73 6.95 4.67 19.93
CA SER A 73 6.41 5.85 19.23
C SER A 73 7.37 6.40 18.18
N ASN A 74 8.68 6.46 18.47
CA ASN A 74 9.69 6.87 17.50
C ASN A 74 9.80 5.92 16.30
N THR A 75 9.61 4.62 16.54
CA THR A 75 9.62 3.61 15.47
C THR A 75 8.41 3.79 14.56
N LEU A 76 7.21 3.93 15.15
CA LEU A 76 5.97 4.19 14.41
C LEU A 76 6.01 5.52 13.64
N HIS A 77 6.62 6.55 14.21
CA HIS A 77 6.88 7.82 13.51
C HIS A 77 7.78 7.62 12.29
N THR A 78 8.88 6.90 12.43
CA THR A 78 9.81 6.64 11.32
C THR A 78 9.15 5.87 10.19
N GLU A 79 8.35 4.86 10.51
CA GLU A 79 7.56 4.11 9.54
C GLU A 79 6.52 5.01 8.85
N THR A 80 5.81 5.83 9.62
CA THR A 80 4.82 6.79 9.10
C THR A 80 5.45 7.75 8.09
N ASP A 81 6.62 8.31 8.39
CA ASP A 81 7.34 9.20 7.48
C ASP A 81 7.76 8.50 6.18
N GLN A 82 8.16 7.23 6.26
CA GLN A 82 8.51 6.44 5.07
C GLN A 82 7.28 6.17 4.20
N LEU A 83 6.16 5.79 4.79
CA LEU A 83 4.91 5.53 4.09
C LEU A 83 4.35 6.81 3.45
N LEU A 84 4.43 7.94 4.16
CA LEU A 84 3.99 9.24 3.62
C LEU A 84 4.81 9.63 2.38
N LYS A 85 6.14 9.46 2.42
CA LYS A 85 6.99 9.69 1.25
C LYS A 85 6.65 8.78 0.07
N GLN A 86 6.40 7.49 0.32
CA GLN A 86 6.00 6.55 -0.72
C GLN A 86 4.66 6.97 -1.35
N PHE A 87 3.70 7.36 -0.51
CA PHE A 87 2.40 7.85 -0.94
C PHE A 87 2.53 9.11 -1.81
N GLU A 88 3.27 10.12 -1.36
CA GLU A 88 3.47 11.38 -2.10
C GLU A 88 4.13 11.16 -3.47
N VAL A 89 5.18 10.33 -3.52
CA VAL A 89 5.84 9.96 -4.77
C VAL A 89 4.85 9.28 -5.72
N ARG A 90 4.05 8.33 -5.22
CA ARG A 90 3.10 7.57 -6.04
C ARG A 90 1.98 8.45 -6.58
N VAL A 91 1.37 9.27 -5.74
CA VAL A 91 0.29 10.19 -6.13
C VAL A 91 0.80 11.22 -7.14
N SER A 92 2.02 11.73 -6.96
CA SER A 92 2.62 12.68 -7.91
C SER A 92 2.86 12.02 -9.27
N ALA A 93 3.44 10.81 -9.29
CA ALA A 93 3.65 10.05 -10.53
C ALA A 93 2.34 9.68 -11.25
N SER A 94 1.24 9.51 -10.51
CA SER A 94 -0.08 9.25 -11.10
C SER A 94 -0.72 10.50 -11.72
N LYS A 95 -0.34 11.72 -11.30
CA LYS A 95 -0.87 12.98 -11.84
C LYS A 95 -0.18 13.42 -13.15
N GLU A 96 1.01 12.90 -13.42
CA GLU A 96 1.79 13.22 -14.63
C GLU A 96 1.50 12.27 -15.81
N LYS A 97 0.71 11.21 -15.59
CA LYS A 97 0.23 10.28 -16.64
C LYS A 97 -1.14 10.71 -17.17
#